data_AF-A0A656JZB7-F1
#
_entry.id   AF-A0A656JZB7-F1
#
_cell.length_a   1.000
_cell.length_b   1.000
_cell.length_c   1.000
_cell.angle_alpha   90.00
_cell.angle_beta   90.00
_cell.angle_gamma   90.00
#
_symmetry.space_group_name_H-M   'P 1'
#
loop_
_entity.id
_entity.type
_entity.pdbx_description
1 polymer ?
#
loop_
_entity_poly.entity_id
_entity_poly.type
_entity_poly.pdbx_seq_one_letter_code
_entity_poly.pdbx_strand_id
1 'polypeptide(L)'
;MRVNMPITQTERTFPASERLISTTDLNSHITYCNDAFVTLSGFTREELIGQPHNLVRHPDMPASVFAHMWETIKQGKPWMGVVKNRSKQGDYYWVSAYVTAVYENGRIVGYESVRSLPT
;
A
#
# COMPACT_ATOMS: atom_id res chain seq x y z
N MET A 1 2.70 -15.60 7.43
CA MET A 1 2.56 -14.17 7.09
C MET A 1 3.81 -13.44 7.53
N ARG A 2 4.37 -12.54 6.69
CA ARG A 2 5.54 -11.73 7.06
C ARG A 2 5.14 -10.76 8.17
N VAL A 3 5.91 -10.73 9.26
CA VAL A 3 5.77 -9.73 10.34
C VAL A 3 6.91 -8.74 10.18
N ASN A 4 6.58 -7.48 9.94
CA ASN A 4 7.57 -6.41 9.77
C ASN A 4 7.82 -5.74 11.13
N MET A 5 9.07 -5.76 11.60
CA MET A 5 9.51 -5.17 12.86
C MET A 5 10.44 -3.97 12.60
N PRO A 6 10.60 -3.03 13.56
CA PRO A 6 9.85 -2.87 14.82
C PRO A 6 8.37 -2.49 14.63
N ILE A 7 7.58 -2.57 15.70
CA ILE A 7 6.19 -2.09 15.79
C ILE A 7 6.09 -1.16 17.00
N THR A 8 5.52 0.02 16.82
CA THR A 8 5.23 0.97 17.91
C THR A 8 3.72 1.23 17.95
N GLN A 9 3.27 1.97 18.98
CA GLN A 9 1.87 2.42 19.09
C GLN A 9 1.73 3.91 18.72
N THR A 10 2.72 4.48 18.05
CA THR A 10 2.68 5.87 17.61
C THR A 10 1.96 5.93 16.27
N GLU A 11 0.95 6.79 16.19
CA GLU A 11 0.27 7.09 14.94
C GLU A 11 0.98 8.20 14.18
N ARG A 12 1.20 7.97 12.88
CA ARG A 12 1.59 8.96 11.90
C ARG A 12 0.39 9.33 11.05
N THR A 13 0.31 10.60 10.69
CA THR A 13 -0.76 11.15 9.85
C THR A 13 -0.17 11.99 8.73
N PHE A 14 -1.02 12.37 7.78
CA PHE A 14 -0.69 13.20 6.63
C PHE A 14 -1.90 14.09 6.27
N PRO A 15 -1.69 15.24 5.62
CA PRO A 15 -2.78 16.14 5.22
C PRO A 15 -3.84 15.45 4.34
N ALA A 16 -5.11 15.78 4.57
CA ALA A 16 -6.24 15.23 3.78
C ALA A 16 -6.19 15.60 2.29
N SER A 17 -5.47 16.67 1.93
CA SER A 17 -5.21 17.08 0.54
C SER A 17 -4.18 16.20 -0.17
N GLU A 18 -3.34 15.48 0.59
CA GLU A 18 -2.26 14.67 0.04
C GLU A 18 -2.74 13.27 -0.36
N ARG A 19 -2.07 12.67 -1.34
CA ARG A 19 -2.34 11.31 -1.82
C ARG A 19 -1.07 10.50 -1.77
N LEU A 20 -1.14 9.30 -1.20
CA LEU A 20 -0.02 8.36 -1.25
C LEU A 20 -0.24 7.42 -2.42
N ILE A 21 0.69 7.43 -3.37
CA ILE A 21 0.58 6.69 -4.62
C ILE A 21 1.70 5.65 -4.67
N SER A 22 1.33 4.42 -5.03
CA SER A 22 2.30 3.37 -5.35
C SER A 22 1.77 2.50 -6.47
N THR A 23 2.62 2.09 -7.40
CA THR A 23 2.32 1.04 -8.38
C THR A 23 3.21 -0.18 -8.15
N THR A 24 2.75 -1.31 -8.62
CA THR A 24 3.44 -2.60 -8.51
C THR A 24 3.40 -3.37 -9.81
N ASP A 25 4.34 -4.30 -9.99
CA ASP A 25 4.25 -5.34 -11.01
C ASP A 25 3.20 -6.41 -10.65
N LEU A 26 3.02 -7.41 -11.53
CA LEU A 26 2.10 -8.52 -11.30
C LEU A 26 2.44 -9.38 -10.07
N ASN A 27 3.70 -9.36 -9.62
CA ASN A 27 4.20 -10.05 -8.44
C ASN A 27 4.14 -9.18 -7.17
N SER A 28 3.49 -8.02 -7.25
CA SER A 28 3.36 -7.05 -6.16
C SER A 28 4.67 -6.40 -5.70
N HIS A 29 5.71 -6.37 -6.54
CA HIS A 29 6.91 -5.58 -6.28
C HIS A 29 6.68 -4.14 -6.71
N ILE A 30 7.04 -3.18 -5.86
CA ILE A 30 6.80 -1.75 -6.11
C ILE A 30 7.62 -1.31 -7.32
N THR A 31 6.96 -0.73 -8.32
CA THR A 31 7.59 -0.18 -9.52
C THR A 31 7.66 1.35 -9.49
N TYR A 32 6.78 2.00 -8.73
CA TYR A 32 6.82 3.44 -8.49
C TYR A 32 6.15 3.79 -7.15
N CYS A 33 6.61 4.88 -6.54
CA CYS A 33 5.94 5.55 -5.43
C CYS A 33 6.24 7.06 -5.42
N ASN A 34 5.24 7.87 -5.03
CA ASN A 34 5.40 9.32 -4.95
C ASN A 34 6.09 9.76 -3.64
N ASP A 35 6.54 11.01 -3.57
CA ASP A 35 7.28 11.56 -2.42
C ASP A 35 6.47 11.52 -1.12
N ALA A 36 5.16 11.69 -1.20
CA ALA A 36 4.25 11.56 -0.08
C ALA A 36 4.35 10.17 0.59
N PHE A 37 4.31 9.12 -0.23
CA PHE A 37 4.43 7.74 0.23
C PHE A 37 5.82 7.47 0.84
N VAL A 38 6.89 7.96 0.21
CA VAL A 38 8.26 7.87 0.73
C VAL A 38 8.34 8.53 2.12
N THR A 39 7.86 9.77 2.23
CA THR A 39 7.90 10.57 3.46
C THR A 39 7.14 9.91 4.59
N LEU A 40 5.88 9.50 4.36
CA LEU A 40 5.04 8.91 5.40
C LEU A 40 5.51 7.50 5.78
N SER A 41 5.95 6.69 4.83
CA SER A 41 6.44 5.33 5.13
C SER A 41 7.80 5.35 5.85
N GLY A 42 8.58 6.42 5.72
CA GLY A 42 9.91 6.56 6.34
C GLY A 42 10.99 5.67 5.71
N PHE A 43 10.69 5.00 4.59
CA PHE A 43 11.66 4.32 3.74
C PHE A 43 12.19 5.28 2.70
N THR A 44 13.43 5.08 2.24
CA THR A 44 13.89 5.78 1.04
C THR A 44 13.24 5.15 -0.19
N ARG A 45 13.25 5.87 -1.32
CA ARG A 45 12.72 5.33 -2.58
C ARG A 45 13.45 4.06 -3.00
N GLU A 46 14.76 4.02 -2.82
CA GLU A 46 15.62 2.88 -3.16
C GLU A 46 15.29 1.65 -2.31
N GLU A 47 14.86 1.86 -1.06
CA GLU A 47 14.39 0.79 -0.18
C GLU A 47 12.97 0.30 -0.53
N LEU A 48 12.21 1.07 -1.31
CA LEU A 48 10.85 0.73 -1.71
C LEU A 48 10.82 0.06 -3.08
N ILE A 49 11.51 0.62 -4.08
CA ILE A 49 11.48 0.12 -5.46
C ILE A 49 12.03 -1.32 -5.51
N GLY A 50 11.29 -2.18 -6.21
CA GLY A 50 11.59 -3.61 -6.34
C GLY A 50 11.27 -4.44 -5.09
N GLN A 51 10.83 -3.83 -3.98
CA GLN A 51 10.40 -4.58 -2.80
C GLN A 51 8.93 -4.98 -2.87
N PRO A 52 8.54 -6.10 -2.24
CA PRO A 52 7.14 -6.49 -2.17
C PRO A 52 6.34 -5.44 -1.38
N HIS A 53 5.17 -5.06 -1.89
CA HIS A 53 4.32 -4.02 -1.30
C HIS A 53 3.96 -4.28 0.17
N ASN A 54 3.87 -5.56 0.56
CA ASN A 54 3.62 -5.96 1.94
C ASN A 54 4.72 -5.56 2.95
N LEU A 55 5.81 -4.91 2.51
CA LEU A 55 6.83 -4.28 3.35
C LEU A 55 6.22 -3.25 4.32
N VAL A 56 5.20 -2.50 3.89
CA VAL A 56 4.50 -1.51 4.73
C VAL A 56 3.29 -2.08 5.45
N ARG A 57 3.01 -3.37 5.34
CA ARG A 57 1.84 -3.98 5.99
C ARG A 57 2.03 -4.01 7.51
N HIS A 58 1.02 -3.56 8.24
CA HIS A 58 0.93 -3.73 9.68
C HIS A 58 0.42 -5.15 10.03
N PRO A 59 0.97 -5.84 11.04
CA PRO A 59 0.53 -7.19 11.43
C PRO A 59 -0.92 -7.26 11.92
N ASP A 60 -1.44 -6.19 12.54
CA ASP A 60 -2.85 -6.09 12.95
C ASP A 60 -3.84 -6.23 11.79
N MET A 61 -3.42 -6.01 10.53
CA MET A 61 -4.33 -6.16 9.40
C MET A 61 -4.61 -7.64 9.12
N PRO A 62 -5.89 -8.08 9.22
CA PRO A 62 -6.25 -9.46 8.98
C PRO A 62 -5.92 -9.91 7.55
N ALA A 63 -5.51 -11.17 7.39
CA ALA A 63 -5.25 -11.74 6.06
C ALA A 63 -6.48 -11.70 5.15
N SER A 64 -7.67 -11.83 5.72
CA SER A 64 -8.94 -11.82 5.00
C SER A 64 -9.18 -10.52 4.24
N VAL A 65 -8.74 -9.36 4.76
CA VAL A 65 -8.86 -8.07 4.08
C VAL A 65 -8.11 -8.10 2.74
N PHE A 66 -6.89 -8.61 2.73
CA PHE A 66 -6.08 -8.73 1.51
C PHE A 66 -6.58 -9.85 0.60
N ALA A 67 -7.10 -10.95 1.16
CA ALA A 67 -7.71 -12.01 0.35
C ALA A 67 -8.90 -11.46 -0.45
N HIS A 68 -9.77 -10.70 0.20
CA HIS A 68 -10.91 -10.03 -0.45
C HIS A 68 -10.46 -8.97 -1.47
N MET A 69 -9.41 -8.20 -1.17
CA MET A 69 -8.80 -7.28 -2.13
C MET A 69 -8.37 -8.01 -3.41
N TRP A 70 -7.59 -9.10 -3.27
CA TRP A 70 -7.11 -9.87 -4.41
C TRP A 70 -8.23 -10.51 -5.21
N GLU A 71 -9.25 -11.05 -4.54
CA GLU A 71 -10.44 -11.58 -5.21
C GLU A 71 -11.13 -10.51 -6.04
N THR A 72 -11.29 -9.30 -5.49
CA THR A 72 -11.96 -8.18 -6.15
C THR A 72 -11.18 -7.71 -7.39
N ILE A 73 -9.88 -7.44 -7.24
CA ILE A 73 -9.09 -6.86 -8.34
C ILE A 73 -8.82 -7.86 -9.47
N LYS A 74 -8.74 -9.17 -9.16
CA LYS A 74 -8.63 -10.22 -10.19
C LYS A 74 -9.90 -10.39 -11.02
N GLN A 75 -11.05 -9.94 -10.53
CA GLN A 75 -12.29 -9.83 -11.31
C GLN A 75 -12.33 -8.58 -12.21
N GLY A 76 -11.25 -7.80 -12.26
CA GLY A 76 -11.20 -6.54 -13.00
C GLY A 76 -11.95 -5.39 -12.32
N LYS A 77 -12.36 -5.55 -11.05
CA LYS A 77 -13.07 -4.52 -10.28
C LYS A 77 -12.10 -3.74 -9.40
N PRO A 78 -12.30 -2.43 -9.21
CA PRO A 78 -11.54 -1.69 -8.21
C PRO A 78 -11.88 -2.20 -6.81
N TRP A 79 -10.90 -2.19 -5.90
CA TRP A 79 -11.10 -2.48 -4.49
C TRP A 79 -10.95 -1.22 -3.64
N MET A 80 -11.79 -1.09 -2.62
CA MET A 80 -11.70 -0.03 -1.61
C MET A 80 -11.70 -0.63 -0.21
N GLY A 81 -10.86 -0.10 0.66
CA GLY A 81 -10.88 -0.46 2.08
C GLY A 81 -9.92 0.34 2.94
N VAL A 82 -10.17 0.31 4.25
CA VAL A 82 -9.29 0.91 5.25
C VAL A 82 -8.15 -0.05 5.56
N VAL A 83 -6.92 0.45 5.53
CA VAL A 83 -5.71 -0.34 5.78
C VAL A 83 -4.84 0.36 6.81
N LYS A 84 -4.39 -0.39 7.83
CA LYS A 84 -3.32 0.00 8.74
C LYS A 84 -1.99 -0.40 8.12
N ASN A 85 -1.12 0.58 7.92
CA ASN A 85 0.25 0.38 7.46
C ASN A 85 1.24 0.68 8.59
N ARG A 86 2.46 0.21 8.40
CA ARG A 86 3.60 0.34 9.30
C ARG A 86 4.73 1.04 8.56
N SER A 87 5.23 2.12 9.16
CA SER A 87 6.42 2.84 8.70
C SER A 87 7.71 2.08 9.05
N LYS A 88 8.84 2.48 8.47
CA LYS A 88 10.16 1.89 8.70
C LYS A 88 10.56 1.86 10.18
N GLN A 89 10.17 2.87 10.96
CA GLN A 89 10.50 2.98 12.38
C GLN A 89 9.52 2.20 13.28
N GLY A 90 8.45 1.66 12.71
CA GLY A 90 7.46 0.83 13.40
C GLY A 90 6.16 1.54 13.74
N ASP A 91 6.12 2.86 13.62
CA ASP A 91 4.89 3.65 13.78
C ASP A 91 3.86 3.27 12.72
N TYR A 92 2.58 3.42 13.03
CA TYR A 92 1.49 3.05 12.14
C TYR A 92 0.82 4.27 11.51
N TYR A 93 0.16 4.06 10.37
CA TYR A 93 -0.70 5.07 9.75
C TYR A 93 -1.89 4.39 9.07
N TRP A 94 -3.04 5.04 9.15
CA TRP A 94 -4.27 4.57 8.50
C TRP A 94 -4.46 5.22 7.15
N VAL A 95 -5.01 4.45 6.21
CA VAL A 95 -5.36 4.93 4.87
C VAL A 95 -6.69 4.36 4.41
N SER A 96 -7.45 5.16 3.67
CA SER A 96 -8.47 4.65 2.75
C SER A 96 -7.78 4.36 1.42
N ALA A 97 -7.64 3.08 1.08
CA ALA A 97 -6.96 2.63 -0.13
C ALA A 97 -7.96 2.33 -1.24
N TYR A 98 -7.70 2.88 -2.43
CA TYR A 98 -8.33 2.53 -3.69
C TYR A 98 -7.30 1.78 -4.55
N VAL A 99 -7.59 0.55 -4.95
CA VAL A 99 -6.66 -0.34 -5.67
C VAL A 99 -7.27 -0.79 -6.99
N THR A 100 -6.50 -0.68 -8.07
CA THR A 100 -6.92 -1.04 -9.44
C THR A 100 -5.84 -1.81 -10.18
N ALA A 101 -6.26 -2.58 -11.19
CA ALA A 101 -5.35 -3.14 -12.17
C ALA A 101 -4.89 -2.06 -13.17
N VAL A 102 -3.61 -2.07 -13.51
CA VAL A 102 -3.02 -1.22 -14.55
C VAL A 102 -2.95 -2.02 -15.85
N TYR A 103 -3.42 -1.43 -16.95
CA TYR A 103 -3.50 -2.08 -18.25
C TYR A 103 -2.56 -1.42 -19.26
N GLU A 104 -1.80 -2.23 -19.99
CA GLU A 104 -1.09 -1.81 -21.21
C GLU A 104 -1.50 -2.75 -22.35
N ASN A 105 -1.90 -2.18 -23.49
CA ASN A 105 -2.33 -2.94 -24.67
C ASN A 105 -3.40 -4.00 -24.36
N GLY A 106 -4.34 -3.68 -23.46
CA GLY A 106 -5.42 -4.59 -23.05
C GLY A 106 -5.00 -5.72 -22.12
N ARG A 107 -3.76 -5.75 -21.63
CA ARG A 107 -3.26 -6.73 -20.67
C ARG A 107 -2.93 -6.08 -19.34
N ILE A 108 -3.20 -6.77 -18.23
CA ILE A 108 -2.79 -6.32 -16.91
C ILE A 108 -1.27 -6.42 -16.82
N VAL A 109 -0.62 -5.32 -16.46
CA VAL A 109 0.84 -5.25 -16.25
C VAL A 109 1.22 -5.03 -14.79
N GLY A 110 0.25 -4.68 -13.95
CA GLY A 110 0.51 -4.35 -12.56
C GLY A 110 -0.73 -3.86 -11.84
N TYR A 111 -0.51 -3.29 -10.66
CA TYR A 111 -1.56 -2.71 -9.83
C TYR A 111 -1.17 -1.33 -9.34
N GLU A 112 -2.13 -0.43 -9.27
CA GLU A 112 -1.98 0.90 -8.69
C GLU A 112 -2.78 0.98 -7.39
N SER A 113 -2.24 1.71 -6.42
CA SER A 113 -2.98 2.08 -5.22
C SER A 113 -2.83 3.56 -4.94
N VAL A 114 -3.98 4.23 -4.83
CA VAL A 114 -4.12 5.61 -4.38
C VAL A 114 -4.72 5.59 -2.99
N ARG A 115 -4.09 6.30 -2.06
CA ARG A 115 -4.48 6.35 -0.65
C ARG A 115 -4.77 7.77 -0.22
N SER A 116 -5.86 7.92 0.53
CA SER A 116 -6.22 9.16 1.22
C SER A 116 -6.29 8.93 2.72
N LEU A 117 -6.31 10.03 3.48
CA LEU A 117 -6.64 9.97 4.89
C LEU A 117 -8.06 9.37 5.04
N PRO A 118 -8.29 8.44 5.99
CA PRO A 118 -9.65 7.97 6.27
C PRO A 118 -10.55 9.10 6.75
N THR A 119 -11.83 9.03 6.41
CA THR A 119 -12.90 9.96 6.84
C THR A 119 -13.75 9.33 7.93
#